data_AF-A0A667YZ06-F1
#
_entry.id   AF-A0A667YZ06-F1
#
_cell.length_a   1.000
_cell.length_b   1.000
_cell.length_c   1.000
_cell.angle_alpha   90.00
_cell.angle_beta   90.00
_cell.angle_gamma   90.00
#
_symmetry.space_group_name_H-M   'P 1'
#
loop_
_entity.id
_entity.type
_entity.pdbx_description
1 polymer ?
#
loop_
_entity_poly.entity_id
_entity_poly.type
_entity_poly.pdbx_seq_one_letter_code
_entity_poly.pdbx_strand_id
1 'polypeptide(L)'
;MSWRSCFYFLRAAHKTLYTLQEQLGLLGRSGIRPSSTMAQTVTPILSVLPTRGLVDEKFKVALENLPPRFPVTLHSLHQSEDKDYWEAFGYYVSDDRGRVTVSQDASLGGTYTGAEPMGLLWSMRPVPGSRTGLRLRKMDVQSPMVVLISAYKGHVFEGFREQPPMASAVTERWYMAPGVQRIDIRERGVKGTIFIPQGPGPFPGVLDMWGGGGGLVEYRSALLASHGFVSMALDYLSFETFKTHNECLSYFEKVFSIIQQHPQVIKDRVGICGLSLGATVTLTMAAYCKSISPRCCVCISGSHVFPSGVSFAEVFQFKEMDMGKARLDEQKRVIWRDMILPIPTDPQRKVAMGRIKCPLLLVNGDDDQNWATVESAEDMAKMMRAAGNDHLLTTLTYHDAGHLIEPPYTPHFRASNFIVQHSKQKVVMLWGGQTKPHADAQEDSWEKILAFLRQHLYPCPSSSLPQAKL
;
A
#
# COMPACT_ATOMS: atom_id res chain seq x y z
N MET A 1 -24.73 3.36 -10.72
CA MET A 1 -25.82 2.93 -9.81
C MET A 1 -26.19 4.11 -8.90
N SER A 2 -27.48 4.36 -8.73
CA SER A 2 -28.06 5.69 -8.44
C SER A 2 -27.99 6.18 -6.98
N TRP A 3 -28.08 7.50 -6.82
CA TRP A 3 -28.17 8.38 -5.63
C TRP A 3 -29.16 7.99 -4.51
N ARG A 4 -29.86 6.86 -4.62
CA ARG A 4 -30.89 6.42 -3.66
C ARG A 4 -30.35 5.79 -2.38
N SER A 5 -29.11 5.29 -2.37
CA SER A 5 -28.52 4.63 -1.19
C SER A 5 -28.05 5.62 -0.11
N CYS A 6 -27.81 6.89 -0.47
CA CYS A 6 -27.36 7.92 0.48
C CYS A 6 -28.50 8.44 1.39
N PHE A 7 -29.75 8.43 0.90
CA PHE A 7 -30.91 8.91 1.65
C PHE A 7 -31.40 7.96 2.76
N TYR A 8 -31.09 6.66 2.66
CA TYR A 8 -31.50 5.69 3.69
C TYR A 8 -30.68 5.82 4.98
N PHE A 9 -29.42 6.25 4.91
CA PHE A 9 -28.57 6.47 6.08
C PHE A 9 -28.94 7.74 6.87
N LEU A 10 -29.34 8.82 6.18
CA LEU A 10 -29.76 10.07 6.82
C LEU A 10 -31.14 9.98 7.53
N ARG A 11 -32.06 9.12 7.07
CA ARG A 11 -33.36 8.92 7.71
C ARG A 11 -33.32 8.07 8.98
N ALA A 12 -32.36 7.16 9.11
CA ALA A 12 -32.19 6.34 10.32
C ALA A 12 -31.62 7.16 11.48
N ALA A 13 -30.73 8.12 11.21
CA ALA A 13 -30.18 9.02 12.22
C ALA A 13 -31.21 10.05 12.74
N HIS A 14 -32.15 10.49 11.88
CA HIS A 14 -33.14 11.51 12.24
C HIS A 14 -34.32 10.96 13.07
N LYS A 15 -34.61 9.65 13.00
CA LYS A 15 -35.68 9.01 13.79
C LYS A 15 -35.29 8.74 15.24
N THR A 16 -34.00 8.56 15.53
CA THR A 16 -33.51 8.33 16.90
C THR A 16 -33.48 9.61 17.75
N LEU A 17 -33.46 10.79 17.09
CA LEU A 17 -33.45 12.09 17.77
C LEU A 17 -34.84 12.55 18.26
N TYR A 18 -35.93 12.08 17.65
CA TYR A 18 -37.29 12.47 18.08
C TYR A 18 -37.84 11.63 19.24
N THR A 19 -37.41 10.38 19.38
CA THR A 19 -37.89 9.48 20.47
C THR A 19 -37.30 9.81 21.84
N LEU A 20 -36.21 10.58 21.89
CA LEU A 20 -35.59 11.04 23.14
C LEU A 20 -36.23 12.32 23.70
N GLN A 21 -37.03 13.03 22.89
CA GLN A 21 -37.63 14.30 23.29
C GLN A 21 -39.02 14.12 23.95
N GLU A 22 -39.66 12.97 23.79
CA GLU A 22 -40.98 12.66 24.39
C GLU A 22 -40.92 11.94 25.75
N GLN A 23 -39.76 11.41 26.17
CA GLN A 23 -39.62 10.74 27.49
C GLN A 23 -39.16 11.66 28.64
N LEU A 24 -38.89 12.94 28.37
CA LEU A 24 -38.45 13.91 29.38
C LEU A 24 -39.59 14.79 29.95
N GLY A 25 -40.82 14.57 29.54
CA GLY A 25 -41.98 15.34 30.00
C GLY A 25 -42.94 14.52 30.83
N LEU A 26 -42.55 14.05 32.02
CA LEU A 26 -43.45 13.64 33.12
C LEU A 26 -42.61 13.16 34.31
N LEU A 27 -42.29 14.04 35.26
CA LEU A 27 -42.14 13.72 36.68
C LEU A 27 -42.09 15.02 37.50
N GLY A 28 -42.98 15.10 38.47
CA GLY A 28 -43.40 16.31 39.17
C GLY A 28 -42.46 16.85 40.24
N ARG A 29 -42.83 18.06 40.66
CA ARG A 29 -42.25 18.91 41.70
C ARG A 29 -42.09 18.19 43.05
N SER A 30 -40.90 18.27 43.63
CA SER A 30 -40.71 18.41 45.08
C SER A 30 -39.39 19.15 45.34
N GLY A 31 -39.45 20.16 46.23
CA GLY A 31 -38.34 21.07 46.49
C GLY A 31 -37.30 20.47 47.42
N ILE A 32 -36.07 20.38 46.93
CA ILE A 32 -34.84 20.25 47.74
C ILE A 32 -33.79 21.14 47.06
N ARG A 33 -33.18 22.06 47.82
CA ARG A 33 -32.09 22.94 47.32
C ARG A 33 -30.87 22.08 46.95
N PRO A 34 -30.30 22.19 45.74
CA PRO A 34 -29.01 21.59 45.45
C PRO A 34 -27.89 22.57 45.79
N SER A 35 -27.11 22.23 46.81
CA SER A 35 -25.74 22.72 47.00
C SER A 35 -24.80 21.62 46.51
N SER A 36 -24.41 21.68 45.25
CA SER A 36 -23.09 21.27 44.77
C SER A 36 -22.99 21.63 43.29
N THR A 37 -21.87 22.26 42.93
CA THR A 37 -21.43 22.60 41.59
C THR A 37 -21.85 21.57 40.54
N MET A 38 -22.80 21.93 39.67
CA MET A 38 -22.95 21.23 38.38
C MET A 38 -21.64 21.46 37.62
N ALA A 39 -20.75 20.46 37.65
CA ALA A 39 -19.71 20.39 36.64
C ALA A 39 -20.43 20.38 35.29
N GLN A 40 -20.24 21.44 34.50
CA GLN A 40 -20.74 21.47 33.13
C GLN A 40 -20.16 20.23 32.43
N THR A 41 -21.01 19.23 32.16
CA THR A 41 -20.64 18.07 31.37
C THR A 41 -20.46 18.55 29.94
N VAL A 42 -19.24 18.96 29.62
CA VAL A 42 -18.87 19.33 28.26
C VAL A 42 -18.79 18.05 27.45
N THR A 43 -19.52 18.00 26.33
CA THR A 43 -19.53 16.85 25.45
C THR A 43 -18.14 16.65 24.82
N PRO A 44 -17.57 15.43 24.86
CA PRO A 44 -16.32 15.13 24.18
C PRO A 44 -16.38 15.45 22.68
N ILE A 45 -15.33 16.07 22.15
CA ILE A 45 -15.24 16.44 20.72
C ILE A 45 -14.10 15.67 20.08
N LEU A 46 -14.43 14.79 19.14
CA LEU A 46 -13.45 14.06 18.34
C LEU A 46 -13.27 14.74 16.98
N SER A 47 -12.06 15.20 16.69
CA SER A 47 -11.70 15.86 15.44
C SER A 47 -10.71 15.01 14.64
N VAL A 48 -10.97 14.86 13.33
CA VAL A 48 -10.09 14.17 12.38
C VAL A 48 -9.83 15.08 11.19
N LEU A 49 -8.58 15.51 10.99
CA LEU A 49 -8.23 16.47 9.95
C LEU A 49 -6.98 16.05 9.13
N PRO A 50 -7.04 16.07 7.79
CA PRO A 50 -8.23 16.37 6.99
C PRO A 50 -9.25 15.21 7.05
N THR A 51 -10.52 15.53 6.87
CA THR A 51 -11.62 14.53 6.79
C THR A 51 -11.62 13.77 5.47
N ARG A 52 -10.92 14.30 4.45
CA ARG A 52 -10.69 13.68 3.15
C ARG A 52 -9.24 13.91 2.76
N GLY A 53 -8.51 12.87 2.41
CA GLY A 53 -7.13 12.97 1.92
C GLY A 53 -6.69 11.67 1.25
N LEU A 54 -5.50 11.67 0.65
CA LEU A 54 -4.98 10.46 0.01
C LEU A 54 -4.56 9.40 1.03
N VAL A 55 -4.63 8.11 0.70
CA VAL A 55 -4.30 7.06 1.66
C VAL A 55 -2.89 7.16 2.21
N ASP A 56 -1.95 7.76 1.46
CA ASP A 56 -0.54 7.97 1.83
C ASP A 56 -0.28 9.33 2.49
N GLU A 57 -1.31 10.12 2.78
CA GLU A 57 -1.21 11.35 3.57
C GLU A 57 -1.57 11.10 5.04
N LYS A 58 -0.85 11.74 5.95
CA LYS A 58 -1.18 11.73 7.38
C LYS A 58 -2.47 12.50 7.67
N PHE A 59 -3.20 12.07 8.70
CA PHE A 59 -4.25 12.87 9.33
C PHE A 59 -4.01 13.00 10.83
N LYS A 60 -4.57 14.05 11.42
CA LYS A 60 -4.50 14.34 12.85
C LYS A 60 -5.79 13.89 13.50
N VAL A 61 -5.67 13.18 14.62
CA VAL A 61 -6.80 12.84 15.50
C VAL A 61 -6.59 13.53 16.84
N ALA A 62 -7.60 14.27 17.26
CA ALA A 62 -7.63 14.91 18.56
C ALA A 62 -8.98 14.69 19.23
N LEU A 63 -8.96 14.43 20.53
CA LEU A 63 -10.13 14.32 21.38
C LEU A 63 -10.03 15.37 22.48
N GLU A 64 -11.03 16.22 22.57
CA GLU A 64 -11.09 17.35 23.49
C GLU A 64 -12.31 17.24 24.42
N ASN A 65 -12.36 18.10 25.43
CA ASN A 65 -13.44 18.16 26.41
C ASN A 65 -13.60 16.88 27.24
N LEU A 66 -12.49 16.19 27.52
CA LEU A 66 -12.47 15.11 28.51
C LEU A 66 -12.24 15.67 29.92
N PRO A 67 -12.60 14.94 30.98
CA PRO A 67 -12.03 15.21 32.29
C PRO A 67 -10.49 15.14 32.23
N PRO A 68 -9.76 15.91 33.05
CA PRO A 68 -8.31 15.76 33.17
C PRO A 68 -7.93 14.34 33.60
N ARG A 69 -6.81 13.81 33.08
CA ARG A 69 -6.27 12.48 33.43
C ARG A 69 -7.27 11.33 33.23
N PHE A 70 -8.13 11.45 32.22
CA PHE A 70 -9.20 10.51 31.92
C PHE A 70 -8.73 9.42 30.95
N PRO A 71 -8.82 8.12 31.33
CA PRO A 71 -8.50 7.02 30.42
C PRO A 71 -9.53 6.89 29.30
N VAL A 72 -9.03 6.75 28.06
CA VAL A 72 -9.86 6.67 26.85
C VAL A 72 -9.21 5.74 25.83
N THR A 73 -10.03 5.00 25.07
CA THR A 73 -9.60 4.26 23.88
C THR A 73 -10.04 5.01 22.64
N LEU A 74 -9.11 5.27 21.72
CA LEU A 74 -9.44 5.65 20.35
C LEU A 74 -9.39 4.40 19.47
N HIS A 75 -10.49 4.12 18.79
CA HIS A 75 -10.69 2.95 17.94
C HIS A 75 -11.00 3.40 16.52
N SER A 76 -10.40 2.73 15.55
CA SER A 76 -10.68 2.91 14.13
C SER A 76 -11.29 1.65 13.56
N LEU A 77 -12.35 1.79 12.77
CA LEU A 77 -13.04 0.69 12.11
C LEU A 77 -13.19 0.97 10.61
N HIS A 78 -12.83 -0.01 9.79
CA HIS A 78 -13.03 0.01 8.35
C HIS A 78 -13.71 -1.29 7.90
N GLN A 79 -14.69 -1.20 6.99
CA GLN A 79 -15.22 -2.36 6.28
C GLN A 79 -14.63 -2.41 4.87
N SER A 80 -13.89 -3.47 4.56
CA SER A 80 -13.27 -3.66 3.25
C SER A 80 -14.31 -3.97 2.17
N GLU A 81 -13.89 -3.88 0.90
CA GLU A 81 -14.73 -4.24 -0.25
C GLU A 81 -15.10 -5.73 -0.26
N ASP A 82 -14.23 -6.57 0.31
CA ASP A 82 -14.45 -8.00 0.58
C ASP A 82 -15.41 -8.26 1.76
N LYS A 83 -16.00 -7.21 2.35
CA LYS A 83 -16.99 -7.21 3.45
C LYS A 83 -16.44 -7.62 4.82
N ASP A 84 -15.13 -7.77 4.96
CA ASP A 84 -14.48 -8.00 6.25
C ASP A 84 -14.30 -6.68 7.01
N TYR A 85 -14.35 -6.74 8.34
CA TYR A 85 -14.10 -5.58 9.19
C TYR A 85 -12.68 -5.61 9.75
N TRP A 86 -12.05 -4.44 9.72
CA TRP A 86 -10.69 -4.20 10.15
C TRP A 86 -10.70 -3.14 11.24
N GLU A 87 -9.95 -3.38 12.31
CA GLU A 87 -9.86 -2.47 13.43
C GLU A 87 -8.44 -2.24 13.91
N ALA A 88 -8.21 -1.05 14.45
CA ALA A 88 -7.05 -0.70 15.26
C ALA A 88 -7.53 0.12 16.45
N PHE A 89 -6.76 0.11 17.53
CA PHE A 89 -7.06 0.96 18.69
C PHE A 89 -5.82 1.26 19.51
N GLY A 90 -5.82 2.44 20.13
CA GLY A 90 -4.78 2.89 21.06
C GLY A 90 -5.39 3.35 22.38
N TYR A 91 -4.67 3.11 23.46
CA TYR A 91 -5.04 3.52 24.82
C TYR A 91 -4.37 4.84 25.18
N TYR A 92 -5.16 5.82 25.63
CA TYR A 92 -4.68 7.15 25.96
C TYR A 92 -5.20 7.59 27.33
N VAL A 93 -4.56 8.62 27.86
CA VAL A 93 -5.02 9.34 29.05
C VAL A 93 -4.96 10.82 28.70
N SER A 94 -6.06 11.55 28.92
CA SER A 94 -6.07 12.99 28.63
C SER A 94 -5.09 13.77 29.50
N ASP A 95 -4.58 14.88 28.94
CA ASP A 95 -3.74 15.82 29.66
C ASP A 95 -4.52 16.59 30.76
N ASP A 96 -3.85 17.52 31.44
CA ASP A 96 -4.46 18.35 32.49
C ASP A 96 -5.54 19.31 31.95
N ARG A 97 -5.62 19.49 30.62
CA ARG A 97 -6.62 20.30 29.93
C ARG A 97 -7.75 19.44 29.35
N GLY A 98 -7.73 18.13 29.56
CA GLY A 98 -8.77 17.25 29.04
C GLY A 98 -8.63 16.92 27.56
N ARG A 99 -7.41 16.93 27.02
CA ARG A 99 -7.14 16.69 25.60
C ARG A 99 -6.27 15.44 25.39
N VAL A 100 -6.51 14.75 24.26
CA VAL A 100 -5.64 13.72 23.67
C VAL A 100 -5.37 14.12 22.22
N THR A 101 -4.12 14.06 21.78
CA THR A 101 -3.65 14.28 20.41
C THR A 101 -2.80 13.09 19.97
N VAL A 102 -3.34 12.24 19.08
CA VAL A 102 -2.71 10.95 18.71
C VAL A 102 -1.28 11.08 18.19
N SER A 103 -0.96 12.19 17.50
CA SER A 103 0.38 12.41 16.97
C SER A 103 1.42 12.88 17.99
N GLN A 104 1.01 13.17 19.23
CA GLN A 104 1.87 13.71 20.29
C GLN A 104 1.86 12.82 21.53
N ASP A 105 0.67 12.34 21.91
CA ASP A 105 0.48 11.50 23.07
C ASP A 105 0.77 10.04 22.72
N ALA A 106 1.52 9.36 23.59
CA ALA A 106 1.86 7.97 23.39
C ALA A 106 0.66 7.07 23.69
N SER A 107 0.36 6.15 22.76
CA SER A 107 -0.53 5.02 23.05
C SER A 107 0.13 4.11 24.09
N LEU A 108 -0.60 3.81 25.17
CA LEU A 108 -0.14 2.97 26.29
C LEU A 108 -0.33 1.48 26.02
N GLY A 109 -1.06 1.11 24.96
CA GLY A 109 -1.42 -0.26 24.63
C GLY A 109 -2.46 -0.32 23.51
N GLY A 110 -2.86 -1.53 23.16
CA GLY A 110 -3.81 -1.80 22.07
C GLY A 110 -3.13 -2.47 20.89
N THR A 111 -3.50 -2.09 19.66
CA THR A 111 -2.86 -2.64 18.46
C THR A 111 -1.49 -2.02 18.17
N TYR A 112 -1.12 -0.95 18.88
CA TYR A 112 0.18 -0.28 18.83
C TYR A 112 0.45 0.51 20.13
N THR A 113 1.71 0.85 20.36
CA THR A 113 2.17 1.68 21.48
C THR A 113 3.04 2.83 20.97
N GLY A 114 3.27 3.86 21.79
CA GLY A 114 4.08 5.02 21.44
C GLY A 114 3.31 6.12 20.71
N ALA A 115 4.01 7.22 20.41
CA ALA A 115 3.44 8.38 19.71
C ALA A 115 3.44 8.11 18.19
N GLU A 116 2.39 7.47 17.71
CA GLU A 116 2.27 6.94 16.35
C GLU A 116 1.10 7.62 15.62
N PRO A 117 1.33 8.71 14.87
CA PRO A 117 0.26 9.51 14.26
C PRO A 117 -0.73 8.70 13.41
N MET A 118 -0.24 7.64 12.78
CA MET A 118 -1.00 6.78 11.88
C MET A 118 -1.22 5.37 12.43
N GLY A 119 -1.00 5.17 13.74
CA GLY A 119 -1.21 3.87 14.41
C GLY A 119 -2.62 3.31 14.22
N LEU A 120 -3.63 4.18 14.17
CA LEU A 120 -5.02 3.82 13.86
C LEU A 120 -5.25 3.35 12.41
N LEU A 121 -4.25 3.38 11.52
CA LEU A 121 -4.34 2.76 10.19
C LEU A 121 -3.39 1.57 10.05
N TRP A 122 -2.08 1.79 10.22
CA TRP A 122 -1.09 0.76 9.87
C TRP A 122 -1.16 -0.47 10.79
N SER A 123 -1.71 -0.33 12.00
CA SER A 123 -1.86 -1.43 12.95
C SER A 123 -3.20 -2.16 12.83
N MET A 124 -4.02 -1.84 11.81
CA MET A 124 -5.31 -2.51 11.65
C MET A 124 -5.14 -4.02 11.51
N ARG A 125 -6.00 -4.75 12.20
CA ARG A 125 -6.14 -6.20 12.13
C ARG A 125 -7.60 -6.56 11.85
N PRO A 126 -7.90 -7.76 11.32
CA PRO A 126 -9.27 -8.23 11.27
C PRO A 126 -9.90 -8.25 12.66
N VAL A 127 -11.19 -7.87 12.76
CA VAL A 127 -11.92 -7.93 14.04
C VAL A 127 -11.97 -9.36 14.58
N PRO A 128 -12.07 -9.58 15.90
CA PRO A 128 -12.26 -10.90 16.49
C PRO A 128 -13.40 -11.69 15.82
N GLY A 129 -13.18 -12.98 15.58
CA GLY A 129 -14.12 -13.85 14.87
C GLY A 129 -14.06 -13.77 13.33
N SER A 130 -13.18 -12.95 12.76
CA SER A 130 -12.96 -12.93 11.31
C SER A 130 -12.38 -14.24 10.78
N ARG A 131 -12.63 -14.52 9.49
CA ARG A 131 -11.98 -15.61 8.76
C ARG A 131 -10.46 -15.43 8.66
N THR A 132 -9.72 -16.52 8.49
CA THR A 132 -8.25 -16.50 8.47
C THR A 132 -7.66 -16.16 7.10
N GLY A 133 -6.42 -15.67 7.10
CA GLY A 133 -5.64 -15.41 5.89
C GLY A 133 -6.15 -14.21 5.08
N LEU A 134 -6.68 -13.18 5.75
CA LEU A 134 -7.14 -11.95 5.13
C LEU A 134 -5.97 -11.05 4.72
N ARG A 135 -6.18 -10.29 3.65
CA ARG A 135 -5.30 -9.19 3.20
C ARG A 135 -6.20 -8.04 2.77
N LEU A 136 -6.05 -6.87 3.37
CA LEU A 136 -6.77 -5.69 2.94
C LEU A 136 -6.16 -5.21 1.62
N ARG A 137 -6.98 -5.16 0.57
CA ARG A 137 -6.61 -4.65 -0.75
C ARG A 137 -7.70 -3.70 -1.22
N LYS A 138 -7.30 -2.70 -2.00
CA LYS A 138 -8.24 -1.83 -2.69
C LYS A 138 -8.50 -2.37 -4.09
N MET A 139 -9.74 -2.70 -4.39
CA MET A 139 -10.19 -3.19 -5.69
C MET A 139 -10.78 -2.05 -6.54
N ASP A 140 -11.57 -1.14 -5.95
CA ASP A 140 -12.11 0.03 -6.64
C ASP A 140 -11.43 1.32 -6.17
N VAL A 141 -10.41 1.78 -6.91
CA VAL A 141 -9.66 3.01 -6.58
C VAL A 141 -10.48 4.30 -6.72
N GLN A 142 -11.67 4.25 -7.32
CA GLN A 142 -12.55 5.42 -7.48
C GLN A 142 -13.44 5.68 -6.26
N SER A 143 -13.43 4.78 -5.28
CA SER A 143 -14.08 4.98 -3.98
C SER A 143 -13.04 5.10 -2.86
N PRO A 144 -13.34 5.81 -1.77
CA PRO A 144 -12.41 5.91 -0.65
C PRO A 144 -12.44 4.66 0.24
N MET A 145 -11.36 4.46 0.99
CA MET A 145 -11.39 3.71 2.24
C MET A 145 -12.02 4.61 3.32
N VAL A 146 -13.23 4.26 3.75
CA VAL A 146 -13.95 4.99 4.82
C VAL A 146 -13.54 4.42 6.17
N VAL A 147 -13.04 5.26 7.06
CA VAL A 147 -12.60 4.88 8.41
C VAL A 147 -13.43 5.65 9.45
N LEU A 148 -14.13 4.90 10.30
CA LEU A 148 -14.83 5.44 11.45
C LEU A 148 -13.86 5.46 12.64
N ILE A 149 -13.56 6.65 13.16
CA ILE A 149 -12.83 6.82 14.41
C ILE A 149 -13.85 7.05 15.53
N SER A 150 -13.72 6.31 16.62
CA SER A 150 -14.61 6.37 17.78
C SER A 150 -13.80 6.45 19.07
N ALA A 151 -14.30 7.23 20.02
CA ALA A 151 -13.74 7.35 21.36
C ALA A 151 -14.60 6.57 22.37
N TYR A 152 -13.96 5.75 23.21
CA TYR A 152 -14.62 4.95 24.24
C TYR A 152 -14.04 5.25 25.62
N LYS A 153 -14.91 5.27 26.64
CA LYS A 153 -14.52 5.49 28.02
C LYS A 153 -13.67 4.32 28.53
N GLY A 154 -12.55 4.62 29.17
CA GLY A 154 -11.65 3.61 29.72
C GLY A 154 -10.74 2.99 28.65
N HIS A 155 -9.90 2.04 29.07
CA HIS A 155 -9.07 1.24 28.18
C HIS A 155 -9.79 -0.05 27.82
N VAL A 156 -10.59 0.02 26.76
CA VAL A 156 -11.40 -1.09 26.26
C VAL A 156 -10.66 -1.86 25.18
N PHE A 157 -10.66 -3.19 25.26
CA PHE A 157 -9.94 -4.07 24.33
C PHE A 157 -10.84 -4.79 23.32
N GLU A 158 -12.13 -4.97 23.63
CA GLU A 158 -13.13 -5.64 22.78
C GLU A 158 -14.54 -5.10 23.04
N GLY A 159 -15.55 -5.63 22.36
CA GLY A 159 -16.94 -5.22 22.58
C GLY A 159 -17.27 -3.81 22.09
N PHE A 160 -16.44 -3.21 21.23
CA PHE A 160 -16.65 -1.85 20.71
C PHE A 160 -18.02 -1.62 20.05
N ARG A 161 -18.65 -2.68 19.53
CA ARG A 161 -19.99 -2.65 18.92
C ARG A 161 -21.14 -2.73 19.94
N GLU A 162 -20.86 -3.19 21.15
CA GLU A 162 -21.85 -3.46 22.19
C GLU A 162 -22.08 -2.24 23.08
N GLN A 163 -21.19 -1.24 23.00
CA GLN A 163 -21.28 0.00 23.76
C GLN A 163 -21.31 1.22 22.82
N PRO A 164 -22.07 2.27 23.17
CA PRO A 164 -22.06 3.50 22.41
C PRO A 164 -20.74 4.27 22.59
N PRO A 165 -20.15 4.84 21.52
CA PRO A 165 -18.98 5.69 21.65
C PRO A 165 -19.33 7.04 22.30
N MET A 166 -18.35 7.65 22.98
CA MET A 166 -18.46 9.00 23.54
C MET A 166 -18.51 10.07 22.46
N ALA A 167 -17.78 9.85 21.37
CA ALA A 167 -17.75 10.67 20.18
C ALA A 167 -17.25 9.83 18.99
N SER A 168 -17.69 10.19 17.79
CA SER A 168 -17.25 9.54 16.55
C SER A 168 -17.03 10.56 15.44
N ALA A 169 -16.07 10.27 14.56
CA ALA A 169 -15.77 11.05 13.38
C ALA A 169 -15.42 10.11 12.22
N VAL A 170 -15.74 10.51 11.00
CA VAL A 170 -15.43 9.73 9.79
C VAL A 170 -14.35 10.45 8.99
N THR A 171 -13.37 9.69 8.50
CA THR A 171 -12.40 10.16 7.51
C THR A 171 -12.40 9.26 6.28
N GLU A 172 -12.23 9.87 5.12
CA GLU A 172 -12.12 9.19 3.84
C GLU A 172 -10.67 9.21 3.35
N ARG A 173 -10.11 8.03 3.08
CA ARG A 173 -8.77 7.86 2.52
C ARG A 173 -8.86 7.44 1.06
N TRP A 174 -8.48 8.34 0.15
CA TRP A 174 -8.61 8.18 -1.29
C TRP A 174 -7.34 7.58 -1.90
N TYR A 175 -7.47 6.68 -2.88
CA TYR A 175 -6.33 6.17 -3.63
C TYR A 175 -6.06 6.96 -4.91
N MET A 176 -6.97 7.87 -5.26
CA MET A 176 -6.95 8.66 -6.48
C MET A 176 -7.29 10.11 -6.14
N ALA A 177 -6.37 11.03 -6.41
CA ALA A 177 -6.57 12.45 -6.17
C ALA A 177 -7.69 13.02 -7.05
N PRO A 178 -8.36 14.11 -6.62
CA PRO A 178 -9.30 14.83 -7.46
C PRO A 178 -8.69 15.20 -8.82
N GLY A 179 -9.43 14.95 -9.90
CA GLY A 179 -9.01 15.28 -11.27
C GLY A 179 -8.09 14.26 -11.94
N VAL A 180 -7.57 13.24 -11.22
CA VAL A 180 -6.88 12.11 -11.86
C VAL A 180 -7.89 11.33 -12.72
N GLN A 181 -7.53 11.06 -13.97
CA GLN A 181 -8.34 10.27 -14.89
C GLN A 181 -7.94 8.81 -14.81
N ARG A 182 -8.92 7.89 -14.83
CA ARG A 182 -8.73 6.44 -14.93
C ARG A 182 -9.23 5.96 -16.30
N ILE A 183 -8.36 5.35 -17.09
CA ILE A 183 -8.66 4.89 -18.45
C ILE A 183 -8.30 3.42 -18.59
N ASP A 184 -9.30 2.56 -18.84
CA ASP A 184 -9.05 1.15 -19.13
C ASP A 184 -8.35 0.98 -20.49
N ILE A 185 -7.30 0.15 -20.52
CA ILE A 185 -6.59 -0.23 -21.74
C ILE A 185 -6.90 -1.69 -22.08
N ARG A 186 -7.40 -1.92 -23.29
CA ARG A 186 -7.66 -3.25 -23.87
C ARG A 186 -7.06 -3.40 -25.28
N GLU A 187 -6.14 -2.52 -25.62
CA GLU A 187 -5.56 -2.46 -26.96
C GLU A 187 -4.44 -3.48 -27.16
N ARG A 188 -4.33 -4.02 -28.37
CA ARG A 188 -3.20 -4.89 -28.79
C ARG A 188 -2.96 -6.11 -27.88
N GLY A 189 -4.03 -6.64 -27.27
CA GLY A 189 -3.95 -7.78 -26.35
C GLY A 189 -3.38 -7.43 -24.97
N VAL A 190 -3.19 -6.15 -24.66
CA VAL A 190 -2.75 -5.66 -23.35
C VAL A 190 -3.96 -5.34 -22.50
N LYS A 191 -3.96 -5.83 -21.26
CA LYS A 191 -4.97 -5.53 -20.26
C LYS A 191 -4.34 -4.71 -19.14
N GLY A 192 -4.82 -3.50 -18.96
CA GLY A 192 -4.33 -2.62 -17.91
C GLY A 192 -5.22 -1.40 -17.73
N THR A 193 -4.74 -0.45 -16.94
CA THR A 193 -5.39 0.84 -16.69
C THR A 193 -4.34 1.93 -16.63
N ILE A 194 -4.54 3.00 -17.40
CA ILE A 194 -3.72 4.21 -17.35
C ILE A 194 -4.40 5.23 -16.44
N PHE A 195 -3.63 5.78 -15.51
CA PHE A 195 -3.99 6.90 -14.66
C PHE A 195 -3.26 8.15 -15.11
N ILE A 196 -3.98 9.24 -15.34
CA ILE A 196 -3.42 10.51 -15.82
C ILE A 196 -3.61 11.58 -14.74
N PRO A 197 -2.53 12.25 -14.29
CA PRO A 197 -2.63 13.37 -13.35
C PRO A 197 -3.51 14.50 -13.86
N GLN A 198 -4.07 15.30 -12.95
CA GLN A 198 -4.73 16.55 -13.33
C GLN A 198 -3.69 17.54 -13.87
N GLY A 199 -4.02 18.23 -14.97
CA GLY A 199 -3.21 19.33 -15.50
C GLY A 199 -2.99 19.23 -17.01
N PRO A 200 -2.20 20.16 -17.59
CA PRO A 200 -2.01 20.23 -19.04
C PRO A 200 -1.08 19.13 -19.59
N GLY A 201 -0.25 18.52 -18.75
CA GLY A 201 0.79 17.58 -19.18
C GLY A 201 1.81 18.20 -20.16
N PRO A 202 2.58 17.38 -20.89
CA PRO A 202 2.76 15.94 -20.64
C PRO A 202 3.50 15.70 -19.32
N PHE A 203 3.34 14.50 -18.76
CA PHE A 203 3.92 14.07 -17.50
C PHE A 203 4.95 12.95 -17.73
N PRO A 204 5.88 12.71 -16.82
CA PRO A 204 6.65 11.46 -16.84
C PRO A 204 5.75 10.23 -16.67
N GLY A 205 6.12 9.13 -17.31
CA GLY A 205 5.39 7.87 -17.31
C GLY A 205 5.96 6.83 -16.34
N VAL A 206 5.13 5.99 -15.75
CA VAL A 206 5.54 4.82 -14.95
C VAL A 206 4.73 3.59 -15.37
N LEU A 207 5.41 2.54 -15.82
CA LEU A 207 4.79 1.22 -15.98
C LEU A 207 4.82 0.49 -14.63
N ASP A 208 3.64 0.11 -14.13
CA ASP A 208 3.47 -0.46 -12.78
C ASP A 208 3.04 -1.94 -12.85
N MET A 209 3.83 -2.81 -12.24
CA MET A 209 3.65 -4.27 -12.26
C MET A 209 3.65 -4.85 -10.84
N TRP A 210 2.57 -5.56 -10.51
CA TRP A 210 2.42 -6.29 -9.24
C TRP A 210 2.99 -7.71 -9.31
N GLY A 211 2.89 -8.46 -8.22
CA GLY A 211 3.47 -9.81 -8.09
C GLY A 211 2.63 -10.95 -8.68
N GLY A 212 3.01 -12.18 -8.32
CA GLY A 212 2.44 -13.45 -8.81
C GLY A 212 0.96 -13.72 -8.51
N GLY A 213 0.27 -12.84 -7.80
CA GLY A 213 -1.14 -13.02 -7.42
C GLY A 213 -2.12 -12.92 -8.59
N GLY A 214 -1.70 -12.30 -9.71
CA GLY A 214 -2.51 -12.09 -10.90
C GLY A 214 -3.62 -11.05 -10.71
N GLY A 215 -4.33 -10.80 -11.80
CA GLY A 215 -5.36 -9.76 -11.87
C GLY A 215 -4.77 -8.36 -11.97
N LEU A 216 -5.67 -7.39 -12.11
CA LEU A 216 -5.32 -5.98 -12.24
C LEU A 216 -5.36 -5.31 -10.87
N VAL A 217 -4.20 -4.85 -10.39
CA VAL A 217 -4.05 -4.16 -9.11
C VAL A 217 -3.68 -2.71 -9.38
N GLU A 218 -4.57 -1.79 -9.00
CA GLU A 218 -4.52 -0.41 -9.51
C GLU A 218 -4.05 0.63 -8.49
N TYR A 219 -4.12 0.33 -7.19
CA TYR A 219 -4.01 1.36 -6.16
C TYR A 219 -2.66 2.04 -6.07
N ARG A 220 -1.55 1.35 -6.35
CA ARG A 220 -0.23 2.00 -6.43
C ARG A 220 -0.14 2.93 -7.64
N SER A 221 -0.66 2.52 -8.80
CA SER A 221 -0.71 3.38 -9.99
C SER A 221 -1.59 4.62 -9.82
N ALA A 222 -2.74 4.47 -9.17
CA ALA A 222 -3.62 5.59 -8.86
C ALA A 222 -2.92 6.61 -7.94
N LEU A 223 -2.14 6.15 -6.96
CA LEU A 223 -1.33 7.01 -6.10
C LEU A 223 -0.17 7.65 -6.87
N LEU A 224 0.56 6.91 -7.70
CA LEU A 224 1.60 7.49 -8.56
C LEU A 224 1.04 8.63 -9.44
N ALA A 225 -0.15 8.47 -10.01
CA ALA A 225 -0.81 9.54 -10.75
C ALA A 225 -1.25 10.72 -9.89
N SER A 226 -1.66 10.46 -8.66
CA SER A 226 -1.92 11.49 -7.66
C SER A 226 -0.65 12.30 -7.31
N HIS A 227 0.54 11.73 -7.52
CA HIS A 227 1.85 12.36 -7.33
C HIS A 227 2.50 12.89 -8.62
N GLY A 228 1.74 12.99 -9.71
CA GLY A 228 2.16 13.66 -10.95
C GLY A 228 2.81 12.74 -12.00
N PHE A 229 2.61 11.42 -11.94
CA PHE A 229 3.10 10.50 -12.96
C PHE A 229 1.94 9.92 -13.78
N VAL A 230 2.01 9.91 -15.11
CA VAL A 230 1.10 9.01 -15.85
C VAL A 230 1.49 7.58 -15.52
N SER A 231 0.62 6.83 -14.87
CA SER A 231 0.94 5.48 -14.38
C SER A 231 0.07 4.43 -15.04
N MET A 232 0.67 3.36 -15.56
CA MET A 232 -0.04 2.25 -16.19
C MET A 232 0.04 0.99 -15.31
N ALA A 233 -1.07 0.63 -14.67
CA ALA A 233 -1.22 -0.66 -13.99
C ALA A 233 -1.41 -1.77 -15.02
N LEU A 234 -0.65 -2.86 -14.92
CA LEU A 234 -0.65 -3.95 -15.89
C LEU A 234 -1.13 -5.28 -15.28
N ASP A 235 -2.11 -5.91 -15.93
CA ASP A 235 -2.45 -7.32 -15.72
C ASP A 235 -1.70 -8.16 -16.76
N TYR A 236 -0.57 -8.74 -16.36
CA TYR A 236 0.32 -9.50 -17.26
C TYR A 236 0.34 -11.01 -16.97
N LEU A 237 -0.37 -11.46 -15.94
CA LEU A 237 -0.47 -12.88 -15.58
C LEU A 237 -1.71 -13.55 -16.16
N SER A 238 -2.61 -12.79 -16.79
CA SER A 238 -3.82 -13.29 -17.44
C SER A 238 -3.58 -14.07 -18.75
N PHE A 239 -2.36 -14.58 -19.00
CA PHE A 239 -1.97 -15.08 -20.32
C PHE A 239 -1.43 -16.52 -20.29
N GLU A 240 -2.24 -17.42 -20.84
CA GLU A 240 -1.86 -18.78 -21.27
C GLU A 240 -1.15 -18.79 -22.65
N THR A 241 -0.64 -17.65 -23.13
CA THR A 241 -0.36 -17.46 -24.57
C THR A 241 1.12 -17.35 -24.96
N PHE A 242 2.07 -17.19 -24.04
CA PHE A 242 3.49 -17.11 -24.44
C PHE A 242 4.09 -18.51 -24.52
N LYS A 243 4.38 -18.97 -25.74
CA LYS A 243 5.03 -20.26 -26.00
C LYS A 243 6.56 -20.13 -25.95
N THR A 244 7.09 -18.93 -26.12
CA THR A 244 8.53 -18.66 -26.17
C THR A 244 8.95 -17.42 -25.39
N HIS A 245 10.24 -17.36 -25.01
CA HIS A 245 10.84 -16.18 -24.38
C HIS A 245 10.71 -14.91 -25.25
N ASN A 246 10.93 -15.03 -26.56
CA ASN A 246 10.88 -13.90 -27.49
C ASN A 246 9.48 -13.30 -27.65
N GLU A 247 8.43 -14.13 -27.67
CA GLU A 247 7.04 -13.66 -27.67
C GLU A 247 6.73 -12.82 -26.43
N CYS A 248 7.29 -13.21 -25.28
CA CYS A 248 7.09 -12.49 -24.03
C CYS A 248 7.85 -11.17 -23.98
N LEU A 249 9.13 -11.14 -24.39
CA LEU A 249 9.85 -9.87 -24.56
C LEU A 249 9.09 -8.94 -25.52
N SER A 250 8.61 -9.47 -26.65
CA SER A 250 7.81 -8.70 -27.61
C SER A 250 6.49 -8.17 -27.00
N TYR A 251 5.87 -8.90 -26.08
CA TYR A 251 4.69 -8.42 -25.35
C TYR A 251 5.05 -7.23 -24.45
N PHE A 252 6.09 -7.34 -23.64
CA PHE A 252 6.50 -6.27 -22.75
C PHE A 252 7.04 -5.04 -23.50
N GLU A 253 7.69 -5.24 -24.65
CA GLU A 253 8.05 -4.15 -25.57
C GLU A 253 6.80 -3.41 -26.08
N LYS A 254 5.74 -4.13 -26.46
CA LYS A 254 4.44 -3.52 -26.84
C LYS A 254 3.81 -2.77 -25.68
N VAL A 255 3.78 -3.36 -24.47
CA VAL A 255 3.22 -2.72 -23.27
C VAL A 255 3.94 -1.41 -22.97
N PHE A 256 5.26 -1.44 -22.94
CA PHE A 256 6.07 -0.24 -22.69
C PHE A 256 5.83 0.82 -23.79
N SER A 257 5.73 0.39 -25.05
CA SER A 257 5.40 1.29 -26.16
C SER A 257 4.03 1.97 -26.01
N ILE A 258 3.03 1.32 -25.41
CA ILE A 258 1.69 1.92 -25.20
C ILE A 258 1.80 3.12 -24.27
N ILE A 259 2.43 2.97 -23.10
CA ILE A 259 2.61 4.10 -22.18
C ILE A 259 3.56 5.15 -22.77
N GLN A 260 4.65 4.73 -23.41
CA GLN A 260 5.64 5.63 -24.00
C GLN A 260 5.07 6.53 -25.09
N GLN A 261 4.12 6.01 -25.89
CA GLN A 261 3.49 6.74 -27.00
C GLN A 261 2.22 7.48 -26.57
N HIS A 262 1.81 7.39 -25.31
CA HIS A 262 0.62 8.07 -24.85
C HIS A 262 0.80 9.60 -24.95
N PRO A 263 -0.14 10.38 -25.52
CA PRO A 263 0.03 11.82 -25.75
C PRO A 263 0.31 12.67 -24.50
N GLN A 264 -0.12 12.19 -23.33
CA GLN A 264 0.13 12.82 -22.03
C GLN A 264 1.45 12.39 -21.37
N VAL A 265 2.27 11.59 -22.04
CA VAL A 265 3.55 11.09 -21.52
C VAL A 265 4.73 11.78 -22.22
N ILE A 266 5.72 12.20 -21.45
CA ILE A 266 7.01 12.64 -21.98
C ILE A 266 7.74 11.37 -22.48
N LYS A 267 7.78 11.21 -23.81
CA LYS A 267 8.22 9.99 -24.50
C LYS A 267 9.51 9.34 -23.95
N ASP A 268 10.52 10.14 -23.61
CA ASP A 268 11.83 9.63 -23.16
C ASP A 268 11.98 9.61 -21.63
N ARG A 269 10.87 9.79 -20.89
CA ARG A 269 10.83 9.82 -19.42
C ARG A 269 9.83 8.82 -18.87
N VAL A 270 10.04 7.55 -19.21
CA VAL A 270 9.24 6.43 -18.72
C VAL A 270 10.09 5.55 -17.80
N GLY A 271 9.66 5.38 -16.55
CA GLY A 271 10.22 4.42 -15.61
C GLY A 271 9.39 3.15 -15.50
N ILE A 272 9.92 2.15 -14.79
CA ILE A 272 9.19 0.91 -14.47
C ILE A 272 9.24 0.69 -12.95
N CYS A 273 8.10 0.35 -12.35
CA CYS A 273 7.97 -0.01 -10.94
C CYS A 273 7.40 -1.43 -10.82
N GLY A 274 8.17 -2.34 -10.23
CA GLY A 274 7.81 -3.75 -10.07
C GLY A 274 7.81 -4.17 -8.60
N LEU A 275 6.84 -5.01 -8.20
CA LEU A 275 6.84 -5.69 -6.90
C LEU A 275 6.86 -7.20 -7.07
N SER A 276 7.67 -7.90 -6.25
CA SER A 276 7.79 -9.37 -6.27
C SER A 276 8.17 -9.86 -7.67
N LEU A 277 7.39 -10.78 -8.24
CA LEU A 277 7.52 -11.21 -9.63
C LEU A 277 7.58 -10.04 -10.63
N GLY A 278 6.83 -8.95 -10.39
CA GLY A 278 6.86 -7.75 -11.24
C GLY A 278 8.23 -7.05 -11.22
N ALA A 279 8.97 -7.13 -10.11
CA ALA A 279 10.36 -6.64 -10.05
C ALA A 279 11.28 -7.52 -10.89
N THR A 280 11.14 -8.85 -10.82
CA THR A 280 11.88 -9.77 -11.70
C THR A 280 11.60 -9.51 -13.18
N VAL A 281 10.33 -9.29 -13.55
CA VAL A 281 9.94 -8.89 -14.91
C VAL A 281 10.60 -7.57 -15.30
N THR A 282 10.61 -6.58 -14.40
CA THR A 282 11.26 -5.28 -14.60
C THR A 282 12.75 -5.42 -14.91
N LEU A 283 13.47 -6.23 -14.13
CA LEU A 283 14.89 -6.50 -14.34
C LEU A 283 15.14 -7.17 -15.71
N THR A 284 14.34 -8.17 -16.06
CA THR A 284 14.42 -8.85 -17.36
C THR A 284 14.14 -7.89 -18.52
N MET A 285 13.11 -7.04 -18.40
CA MET A 285 12.81 -6.01 -19.40
C MET A 285 13.99 -5.07 -19.61
N ALA A 286 14.56 -4.54 -18.52
CA ALA A 286 15.68 -3.60 -18.58
C ALA A 286 16.99 -4.24 -19.12
N ALA A 287 17.16 -5.55 -18.97
CA ALA A 287 18.36 -6.26 -19.41
C ALA A 287 18.28 -6.80 -20.86
N TYR A 288 17.08 -7.14 -21.34
CA TYR A 288 16.92 -7.93 -22.57
C TYR A 288 15.98 -7.37 -23.63
N CYS A 289 15.02 -6.52 -23.29
CA CYS A 289 14.18 -5.88 -24.30
C CYS A 289 15.00 -4.82 -25.05
N LYS A 290 15.10 -4.95 -26.38
CA LYS A 290 16.01 -4.12 -27.20
C LYS A 290 15.33 -2.85 -27.70
N SER A 291 14.00 -2.88 -27.85
CA SER A 291 13.24 -1.74 -28.39
C SER A 291 12.78 -0.75 -27.33
N ILE A 292 13.11 -0.98 -26.06
CA ILE A 292 12.73 -0.11 -24.93
C ILE A 292 13.96 0.31 -24.14
N SER A 293 13.89 1.50 -23.56
CA SER A 293 14.92 2.01 -22.65
C SER A 293 14.23 2.73 -21.50
N PRO A 294 13.93 2.03 -20.39
CA PRO A 294 13.39 2.69 -19.21
C PRO A 294 14.40 3.69 -18.67
N ARG A 295 13.91 4.86 -18.26
CA ARG A 295 14.75 5.93 -17.73
C ARG A 295 15.25 5.61 -16.31
N CYS A 296 14.50 4.82 -15.56
CA CYS A 296 14.88 4.23 -14.28
C CYS A 296 13.96 3.05 -13.93
N CYS A 297 14.40 2.20 -13.01
CA CYS A 297 13.64 1.06 -12.51
C CYS A 297 13.55 1.08 -10.97
N VAL A 298 12.38 0.75 -10.43
CA VAL A 298 12.13 0.52 -9.00
C VAL A 298 11.70 -0.93 -8.84
N CYS A 299 12.40 -1.69 -7.99
CA CYS A 299 12.17 -3.11 -7.75
C CYS A 299 11.95 -3.35 -6.25
N ILE A 300 10.71 -3.66 -5.88
CA ILE A 300 10.29 -3.89 -4.51
C ILE A 300 10.19 -5.39 -4.27
N SER A 301 10.91 -5.89 -3.26
CA SER A 301 10.94 -7.29 -2.85
C SER A 301 11.17 -8.26 -4.02
N GLY A 302 12.10 -7.90 -4.90
CA GLY A 302 12.39 -8.62 -6.14
C GLY A 302 13.60 -9.54 -6.04
N SER A 303 13.72 -10.44 -7.02
CA SER A 303 14.94 -11.21 -7.25
C SER A 303 15.30 -11.27 -8.72
N HIS A 304 16.60 -11.28 -8.99
CA HIS A 304 17.18 -11.54 -10.31
C HIS A 304 17.35 -13.03 -10.63
N VAL A 305 17.01 -13.96 -9.72
CA VAL A 305 17.09 -15.40 -9.96
C VAL A 305 15.96 -15.80 -10.93
N PHE A 306 16.24 -15.58 -12.21
CA PHE A 306 15.37 -15.82 -13.35
C PHE A 306 16.25 -16.27 -14.52
N PRO A 307 16.10 -17.50 -15.01
CA PRO A 307 16.96 -18.00 -16.07
C PRO A 307 16.82 -17.24 -17.38
N SER A 308 17.96 -16.95 -18.03
CA SER A 308 17.99 -16.33 -19.34
C SER A 308 17.46 -17.31 -20.40
N GLY A 309 16.52 -16.88 -21.25
CA GLY A 309 15.98 -17.69 -22.34
C GLY A 309 14.79 -18.58 -21.97
N VAL A 310 14.38 -18.62 -20.70
CA VAL A 310 13.15 -19.31 -20.27
C VAL A 310 11.94 -18.41 -20.47
N SER A 311 10.82 -18.99 -20.92
CA SER A 311 9.59 -18.21 -21.11
C SER A 311 9.03 -17.77 -19.76
N PHE A 312 8.40 -16.59 -19.70
CA PHE A 312 7.71 -16.17 -18.47
C PHE A 312 6.58 -17.13 -18.09
N ALA A 313 5.99 -17.86 -19.03
CA ALA A 313 5.01 -18.91 -18.75
C ALA A 313 5.59 -20.04 -17.88
N GLU A 314 6.80 -20.50 -18.20
CA GLU A 314 7.51 -21.51 -17.39
C GLU A 314 7.89 -20.96 -16.01
N VAL A 315 8.21 -19.67 -15.93
CA VAL A 315 8.51 -19.01 -14.65
C VAL A 315 7.26 -18.79 -13.81
N PHE A 316 6.12 -18.43 -14.41
CA PHE A 316 4.84 -18.35 -13.72
C PHE A 316 4.37 -19.73 -13.21
N GLN A 317 4.84 -20.80 -13.84
CA GLN A 317 4.66 -22.18 -13.40
C GLN A 317 5.71 -22.62 -12.36
N PHE A 318 6.67 -21.76 -12.01
CA PHE A 318 7.77 -22.04 -11.09
C PHE A 318 8.60 -23.28 -11.49
N LYS A 319 8.63 -23.65 -12.78
CA LYS A 319 9.30 -24.88 -13.25
C LYS A 319 10.80 -24.92 -12.97
N GLU A 320 11.42 -23.74 -12.95
CA GLU A 320 12.86 -23.57 -12.72
C GLU A 320 13.22 -23.36 -11.25
N MET A 321 12.22 -23.31 -10.36
CA MET A 321 12.42 -23.17 -8.92
C MET A 321 12.37 -24.53 -8.24
N ASP A 322 13.21 -24.72 -7.24
CA ASP A 322 13.23 -25.95 -6.45
C ASP A 322 12.08 -25.92 -5.45
N MET A 323 10.89 -26.33 -5.90
CA MET A 323 9.70 -26.44 -5.06
C MET A 323 9.90 -27.42 -3.88
N GLY A 324 10.88 -28.32 -3.96
CA GLY A 324 11.25 -29.22 -2.86
C GLY A 324 11.89 -28.51 -1.67
N LYS A 325 12.39 -27.28 -1.87
CA LYS A 325 12.91 -26.42 -0.80
C LYS A 325 11.87 -25.50 -0.18
N ALA A 326 10.63 -25.46 -0.71
CA ALA A 326 9.56 -24.76 -0.03
C ALA A 326 9.32 -25.39 1.35
N ARG A 327 9.24 -24.55 2.38
CA ARG A 327 9.03 -25.01 3.77
C ARG A 327 7.64 -24.65 4.25
N LEU A 328 7.21 -25.37 5.27
CA LEU A 328 6.08 -25.00 6.11
C LEU A 328 6.60 -24.61 7.48
N ASP A 329 6.04 -23.55 8.06
CA ASP A 329 6.24 -23.28 9.48
C ASP A 329 5.28 -24.10 10.36
N GLU A 330 5.38 -23.91 11.67
CA GLU A 330 4.55 -24.61 12.67
C GLU A 330 3.04 -24.40 12.46
N GLN A 331 2.64 -23.29 11.85
CA GLN A 331 1.25 -22.97 11.52
C GLN A 331 0.86 -23.40 10.11
N LYS A 332 1.67 -24.24 9.45
CA LYS A 332 1.47 -24.75 8.08
C LYS A 332 1.38 -23.63 7.03
N ARG A 333 2.06 -22.50 7.27
CA ARG A 333 2.19 -21.42 6.29
C ARG A 333 3.40 -21.68 5.41
N VAL A 334 3.25 -21.40 4.12
CA VAL A 334 4.25 -21.66 3.10
C VAL A 334 5.33 -20.59 3.11
N ILE A 335 6.59 -21.01 3.12
CA ILE A 335 7.80 -20.19 3.01
C ILE A 335 8.48 -20.54 1.69
N TRP A 336 8.63 -19.53 0.83
CA TRP A 336 9.20 -19.67 -0.52
C TRP A 336 10.63 -19.14 -0.63
N ARG A 337 11.12 -18.43 0.39
CA ARG A 337 12.47 -17.86 0.43
C ARG A 337 13.56 -18.84 -0.01
N ASP A 338 13.47 -20.08 0.44
CA ASP A 338 14.50 -21.10 0.25
C ASP A 338 14.54 -21.72 -1.16
N MET A 339 13.50 -21.51 -1.96
CA MET A 339 13.44 -22.05 -3.34
C MET A 339 14.56 -21.51 -4.22
N ILE A 340 15.10 -20.35 -3.88
CA ILE A 340 16.21 -19.70 -4.59
C ILE A 340 17.52 -19.66 -3.78
N LEU A 341 17.56 -20.31 -2.59
CA LEU A 341 18.76 -20.37 -1.76
C LEU A 341 19.48 -21.74 -1.87
N PRO A 342 20.83 -21.74 -1.84
CA PRO A 342 21.69 -20.57 -2.03
C PRO A 342 21.50 -19.96 -3.42
N ILE A 343 21.75 -18.65 -3.57
CA ILE A 343 21.62 -17.96 -4.86
C ILE A 343 22.47 -18.71 -5.91
N PRO A 344 21.89 -19.10 -7.06
CA PRO A 344 22.63 -19.87 -8.06
C PRO A 344 23.92 -19.19 -8.52
N THR A 345 25.01 -19.94 -8.55
CA THR A 345 26.30 -19.44 -9.05
C THR A 345 26.33 -19.39 -10.58
N ASP A 346 25.55 -20.24 -11.26
CA ASP A 346 25.39 -20.25 -12.70
C ASP A 346 24.73 -18.94 -13.20
N PRO A 347 25.44 -18.11 -13.99
CA PRO A 347 24.88 -16.88 -14.55
C PRO A 347 23.67 -17.10 -15.46
N GLN A 348 23.50 -18.28 -16.08
CA GLN A 348 22.37 -18.56 -16.95
C GLN A 348 21.04 -18.67 -16.18
N ARG A 349 21.09 -18.88 -14.86
CA ARG A 349 19.92 -18.92 -13.99
C ARG A 349 19.53 -17.55 -13.43
N LYS A 350 20.18 -16.48 -13.89
CA LYS A 350 20.05 -15.13 -13.35
C LYS A 350 19.91 -14.09 -14.46
N VAL A 351 19.17 -13.02 -14.17
CA VAL A 351 19.15 -11.83 -15.05
C VAL A 351 20.55 -11.24 -15.09
N ALA A 352 21.05 -10.96 -16.29
CA ALA A 352 22.37 -10.39 -16.51
C ALA A 352 22.40 -8.91 -16.12
N MET A 353 22.51 -8.63 -14.82
CA MET A 353 22.44 -7.28 -14.24
C MET A 353 23.41 -6.27 -14.88
N GLY A 354 24.58 -6.71 -15.35
CA GLY A 354 25.54 -5.85 -16.07
C GLY A 354 25.02 -5.25 -17.39
N ARG A 355 23.90 -5.75 -17.91
CA ARG A 355 23.20 -5.21 -19.09
C ARG A 355 22.29 -4.03 -18.75
N ILE A 356 21.87 -3.88 -17.50
CA ILE A 356 20.99 -2.78 -17.08
C ILE A 356 21.81 -1.49 -17.07
N LYS A 357 21.39 -0.51 -17.87
CA LYS A 357 22.08 0.78 -18.08
C LYS A 357 21.33 1.99 -17.53
N CYS A 358 20.20 1.78 -16.86
CA CYS A 358 19.45 2.84 -16.19
C CYS A 358 19.64 2.77 -14.67
N PRO A 359 19.43 3.89 -13.94
CA PRO A 359 19.30 3.87 -12.49
C PRO A 359 18.31 2.82 -12.00
N LEU A 360 18.69 2.10 -10.95
CA LEU A 360 17.93 1.01 -10.35
C LEU A 360 17.83 1.22 -8.83
N LEU A 361 16.61 1.28 -8.33
CA LEU A 361 16.30 1.29 -6.90
C LEU A 361 15.80 -0.10 -6.48
N LEU A 362 16.47 -0.73 -5.53
CA LEU A 362 16.02 -1.95 -4.85
C LEU A 362 15.43 -1.60 -3.48
N VAL A 363 14.27 -2.15 -3.16
CA VAL A 363 13.59 -1.99 -1.87
C VAL A 363 13.33 -3.37 -1.29
N ASN A 364 13.99 -3.72 -0.19
CA ASN A 364 13.99 -5.06 0.38
C ASN A 364 13.58 -5.03 1.86
N GLY A 365 12.84 -6.04 2.29
CA GLY A 365 12.70 -6.39 3.71
C GLY A 365 13.62 -7.56 4.04
N ASP A 366 14.33 -7.52 5.17
CA ASP A 366 15.26 -8.60 5.53
C ASP A 366 14.56 -9.84 6.12
N ASP A 367 13.37 -9.69 6.73
CA ASP A 367 12.47 -10.78 7.14
C ASP A 367 11.54 -11.21 5.98
N ASP A 368 11.93 -11.06 4.71
CA ASP A 368 11.14 -11.55 3.57
C ASP A 368 11.11 -13.09 3.53
N GLN A 369 9.93 -13.67 3.78
CA GLN A 369 9.74 -15.13 3.80
C GLN A 369 9.31 -15.72 2.44
N ASN A 370 9.17 -14.87 1.42
CA ASN A 370 8.75 -15.27 0.08
C ASN A 370 9.93 -15.34 -0.91
N TRP A 371 10.84 -14.36 -0.89
CA TRP A 371 12.07 -14.35 -1.69
C TRP A 371 13.27 -14.01 -0.81
N ALA A 372 14.43 -14.56 -1.14
CA ALA A 372 15.70 -14.16 -0.53
C ALA A 372 16.20 -12.82 -1.12
N THR A 373 15.50 -11.73 -0.78
CA THR A 373 15.66 -10.41 -1.42
C THR A 373 16.98 -9.73 -1.06
N VAL A 374 17.45 -9.89 0.18
CA VAL A 374 18.74 -9.34 0.63
C VAL A 374 19.90 -10.04 -0.08
N GLU A 375 19.90 -11.38 -0.08
CA GLU A 375 20.91 -12.19 -0.76
C GLU A 375 20.89 -11.95 -2.27
N SER A 376 19.69 -11.77 -2.85
CA SER A 376 19.52 -11.39 -4.24
C SER A 376 20.11 -10.00 -4.52
N ALA A 377 19.88 -9.02 -3.65
CA ALA A 377 20.39 -7.66 -3.80
C ALA A 377 21.92 -7.59 -3.71
N GLU A 378 22.51 -8.35 -2.80
CA GLU A 378 23.97 -8.47 -2.69
C GLU A 378 24.59 -9.08 -3.96
N ASP A 379 24.00 -10.14 -4.51
CA ASP A 379 24.49 -10.77 -5.74
C ASP A 379 24.28 -9.85 -6.96
N MET A 380 23.13 -9.18 -7.06
CA MET A 380 22.87 -8.14 -8.06
C MET A 380 23.93 -7.03 -8.01
N ALA A 381 24.27 -6.54 -6.81
CA ALA A 381 25.30 -5.52 -6.63
C ALA A 381 26.68 -6.00 -7.08
N LYS A 382 27.07 -7.25 -6.78
CA LYS A 382 28.31 -7.87 -7.27
C LYS A 382 28.34 -7.92 -8.80
N MET A 383 27.25 -8.35 -9.43
CA MET A 383 27.13 -8.43 -10.88
C MET A 383 27.19 -7.05 -11.56
N MET A 384 26.54 -6.03 -10.99
CA MET A 384 26.59 -4.66 -11.51
C MET A 384 27.98 -4.04 -11.35
N ARG A 385 28.65 -4.26 -10.22
CA ARG A 385 30.02 -3.82 -9.97
C ARG A 385 31.01 -4.46 -10.94
N ALA A 386 30.92 -5.77 -11.16
CA ALA A 386 31.76 -6.47 -12.14
C ALA A 386 31.61 -5.93 -13.56
N ALA A 387 30.45 -5.33 -13.88
CA ALA A 387 30.17 -4.69 -15.16
C ALA A 387 30.41 -3.16 -15.18
N GLY A 388 30.90 -2.57 -14.09
CA GLY A 388 31.17 -1.12 -13.97
C GLY A 388 29.93 -0.23 -13.84
N ASN A 389 28.76 -0.76 -13.49
CA ASN A 389 27.50 -0.01 -13.39
C ASN A 389 26.99 0.13 -11.93
N ASP A 390 27.84 -0.09 -10.93
CA ASP A 390 27.47 0.01 -9.50
C ASP A 390 26.93 1.39 -9.11
N HIS A 391 27.44 2.45 -9.73
CA HIS A 391 26.95 3.83 -9.56
C HIS A 391 25.47 4.04 -9.95
N LEU A 392 24.85 3.09 -10.68
CA LEU A 392 23.43 3.14 -11.03
C LEU A 392 22.53 2.50 -9.96
N LEU A 393 23.11 1.75 -9.01
CA LEU A 393 22.36 0.95 -8.05
C LEU A 393 22.19 1.70 -6.73
N THR A 394 20.94 1.84 -6.29
CA THR A 394 20.59 2.25 -4.93
C THR A 394 19.83 1.10 -4.26
N THR A 395 20.22 0.72 -3.04
CA THR A 395 19.57 -0.35 -2.28
C THR A 395 19.05 0.20 -0.96
N LEU A 396 17.78 -0.06 -0.68
CA LEU A 396 17.13 0.17 0.60
C LEU A 396 16.81 -1.20 1.20
N THR A 397 17.32 -1.47 2.40
CA THR A 397 17.02 -2.68 3.15
C THR A 397 16.43 -2.28 4.49
N TYR A 398 15.23 -2.77 4.77
CA TYR A 398 14.47 -2.47 5.98
C TYR A 398 14.50 -3.66 6.93
N HIS A 399 15.00 -3.40 8.13
CA HIS A 399 15.06 -4.41 9.17
C HIS A 399 13.66 -4.78 9.66
N ASP A 400 13.41 -6.08 9.87
CA ASP A 400 12.13 -6.66 10.29
C ASP A 400 10.96 -6.32 9.37
N ALA A 401 11.22 -5.92 8.12
CA ALA A 401 10.19 -5.77 7.10
C ALA A 401 10.06 -7.07 6.28
N GLY A 402 8.85 -7.34 5.81
CA GLY A 402 8.50 -8.55 5.06
C GLY A 402 8.39 -8.30 3.56
N HIS A 403 7.82 -9.29 2.86
CA HIS A 403 7.71 -9.26 1.40
C HIS A 403 6.79 -8.16 0.84
N LEU A 404 5.64 -7.91 1.48
CA LEU A 404 4.58 -7.07 0.94
C LEU A 404 4.72 -5.59 1.34
N ILE A 405 5.80 -4.93 0.90
CA ILE A 405 5.99 -3.49 1.09
C ILE A 405 5.03 -2.73 0.16
N GLU A 406 3.83 -2.45 0.68
CA GLU A 406 2.74 -1.73 0.00
C GLU A 406 2.83 -0.21 0.22
N PRO A 407 2.02 0.63 -0.47
CA PRO A 407 1.94 2.05 -0.13
C PRO A 407 1.64 2.32 1.36
N PRO A 408 2.01 3.51 1.88
CA PRO A 408 1.99 3.80 3.30
C PRO A 408 0.64 3.57 3.96
N TYR A 409 0.69 3.22 5.25
CA TYR A 409 -0.47 3.01 6.13
C TYR A 409 -1.40 1.87 5.72
N THR A 410 -1.04 1.09 4.68
CA THR A 410 -1.63 -0.23 4.45
C THR A 410 -1.29 -1.12 5.64
N PRO A 411 -2.25 -1.85 6.23
CA PRO A 411 -1.96 -2.69 7.38
C PRO A 411 -0.97 -3.81 7.06
N HIS A 412 -0.12 -4.18 8.02
CA HIS A 412 0.85 -5.25 7.82
C HIS A 412 0.18 -6.64 7.80
N PHE A 413 0.44 -7.42 6.74
CA PHE A 413 -0.01 -8.81 6.62
C PHE A 413 1.16 -9.78 6.71
N ARG A 414 1.48 -10.26 7.92
CA ARG A 414 2.54 -11.26 8.08
C ARG A 414 2.26 -12.55 7.30
N ALA A 415 0.99 -12.93 7.17
CA ALA A 415 0.56 -14.08 6.39
C ALA A 415 -0.83 -13.87 5.80
N SER A 416 -1.07 -14.35 4.59
CA SER A 416 -2.40 -14.27 3.96
C SER A 416 -2.65 -15.43 3.00
N ASN A 417 -3.92 -15.61 2.65
CA ASN A 417 -4.29 -16.52 1.57
C ASN A 417 -3.66 -16.05 0.25
N PHE A 418 -3.21 -17.01 -0.55
CA PHE A 418 -2.66 -16.82 -1.88
C PHE A 418 -3.16 -17.95 -2.79
N ILE A 419 -3.42 -17.61 -4.06
CA ILE A 419 -3.78 -18.60 -5.07
C ILE A 419 -2.57 -18.81 -5.96
N VAL A 420 -2.01 -20.01 -5.92
CA VAL A 420 -0.91 -20.40 -6.79
C VAL A 420 -1.44 -20.48 -8.22
N GLN A 421 -0.95 -19.62 -9.11
CA GLN A 421 -1.59 -19.42 -10.42
C GLN A 421 -1.64 -20.65 -11.32
N HIS A 422 -0.62 -21.52 -11.29
CA HIS A 422 -0.57 -22.70 -12.14
C HIS A 422 -1.44 -23.87 -11.62
N SER A 423 -1.48 -24.10 -10.31
CA SER A 423 -2.24 -25.21 -9.71
C SER A 423 -3.65 -24.81 -9.27
N LYS A 424 -3.93 -23.50 -9.22
CA LYS A 424 -5.12 -22.88 -8.61
C LYS A 424 -5.32 -23.27 -7.14
N GLN A 425 -4.29 -23.82 -6.50
CA GLN A 425 -4.34 -24.20 -5.10
C GLN A 425 -4.30 -22.96 -4.21
N LYS A 426 -5.19 -22.95 -3.21
CA LYS A 426 -5.17 -21.95 -2.15
C LYS A 426 -4.20 -22.39 -1.06
N VAL A 427 -3.23 -21.54 -0.77
CA VAL A 427 -2.25 -21.70 0.31
C VAL A 427 -2.27 -20.48 1.22
N VAL A 428 -1.71 -20.60 2.43
CA VAL A 428 -1.40 -19.44 3.27
C VAL A 428 0.09 -19.17 3.15
N MET A 429 0.44 -18.04 2.55
CA MET A 429 1.84 -17.62 2.43
C MET A 429 2.26 -16.91 3.71
N LEU A 430 3.46 -17.21 4.20
CA LEU A 430 4.16 -16.37 5.15
C LEU A 430 4.94 -15.32 4.36
N TRP A 431 4.59 -14.05 4.54
CA TRP A 431 5.27 -12.91 3.91
C TRP A 431 6.41 -12.36 4.77
N GLY A 432 6.33 -12.63 6.09
CA GLY A 432 7.28 -12.14 7.08
C GLY A 432 7.04 -10.68 7.48
N GLY A 433 7.96 -10.14 8.28
CA GLY A 433 7.92 -8.80 8.86
C GLY A 433 7.27 -8.69 10.24
N GLN A 434 7.60 -7.62 10.96
CA GLN A 434 6.96 -7.18 12.20
C GLN A 434 6.14 -5.91 11.93
N THR A 435 4.97 -5.78 12.55
CA THR A 435 3.97 -4.76 12.18
C THR A 435 4.51 -3.33 12.16
N LYS A 436 5.22 -2.90 13.21
CA LYS A 436 5.75 -1.53 13.27
C LYS A 436 6.93 -1.31 12.31
N PRO A 437 8.01 -2.11 12.34
CA PRO A 437 9.09 -1.97 11.35
C PRO A 437 8.62 -2.05 9.89
N HIS A 438 7.64 -2.91 9.60
CA HIS A 438 7.05 -3.01 8.28
C HIS A 438 6.27 -1.74 7.89
N ALA A 439 5.47 -1.17 8.81
CA ALA A 439 4.78 0.09 8.57
C ALA A 439 5.75 1.25 8.28
N ASP A 440 6.86 1.32 9.04
CA ASP A 440 7.92 2.31 8.82
C ASP A 440 8.60 2.13 7.46
N ALA A 441 8.86 0.88 7.07
CA ALA A 441 9.42 0.56 5.76
C ALA A 441 8.50 1.01 4.62
N GLN A 442 7.19 0.81 4.74
CA GLN A 442 6.22 1.27 3.74
C GLN A 442 6.19 2.79 3.60
N GLU A 443 6.22 3.50 4.73
CA GLU A 443 6.23 4.97 4.75
C GLU A 443 7.52 5.54 4.13
N ASP A 444 8.68 5.16 4.66
CA ASP A 444 9.98 5.66 4.21
C ASP A 444 10.31 5.24 2.77
N SER A 445 10.02 3.99 2.39
CA SER A 445 10.29 3.53 1.02
C SER A 445 9.40 4.25 0.00
N TRP A 446 8.16 4.55 0.33
CA TRP A 446 7.28 5.29 -0.59
C TRP A 446 7.79 6.70 -0.87
N GLU A 447 8.21 7.43 0.16
CA GLU A 447 8.83 8.75 0.01
C GLU A 447 10.08 8.69 -0.87
N LYS A 448 10.95 7.69 -0.62
CA LYS A 448 12.18 7.47 -1.41
C LYS A 448 11.90 7.04 -2.85
N ILE A 449 10.88 6.22 -3.08
CA ILE A 449 10.44 5.81 -4.42
C ILE A 449 9.95 7.03 -5.20
N LEU A 450 9.09 7.86 -4.60
CA LEU A 450 8.61 9.10 -5.23
C LEU A 450 9.77 10.06 -5.52
N ALA A 451 10.71 10.22 -4.60
CA ALA A 451 11.90 11.05 -4.79
C ALA A 451 12.78 10.53 -5.93
N PHE A 452 13.05 9.23 -5.98
CA PHE A 452 13.83 8.57 -7.03
C PHE A 452 13.19 8.72 -8.41
N LEU A 453 11.87 8.47 -8.51
CA LEU A 453 11.13 8.66 -9.75
C LEU A 453 11.15 10.13 -10.18
N ARG A 454 10.99 11.08 -9.25
CA ARG A 454 11.09 12.52 -9.56
C ARG A 454 12.46 12.88 -10.10
N GLN A 455 13.52 12.46 -9.41
CA GLN A 455 14.91 12.74 -9.79
C GLN A 455 15.24 12.26 -11.21
N HIS A 456 14.78 11.07 -11.60
CA HIS A 456 15.17 10.46 -12.87
C HIS A 456 14.21 10.75 -14.03
N LEU A 457 12.92 10.96 -13.73
CA LEU A 457 11.90 11.15 -14.76
C LEU A 457 11.56 12.62 -15.02
N TYR A 458 11.54 13.48 -13.99
CA TYR A 458 11.34 14.91 -14.25
C TYR A 458 12.60 15.55 -14.86
N PRO A 459 12.46 16.54 -15.74
CA PRO A 459 13.58 17.35 -16.19
C PRO A 459 14.20 18.10 -14.99
N CYS A 460 15.53 18.09 -14.87
CA CYS A 460 16.21 18.95 -13.90
C CYS A 460 16.03 20.42 -14.34
N PRO A 461 15.66 21.35 -13.44
CA PRO A 461 15.57 22.76 -13.76
C PRO A 461 16.97 23.39 -13.85
N SER A 462 17.76 23.07 -14.89
CA SER A 462 18.88 23.89 -15.37
C SER A 462 19.52 23.32 -16.65
N SER A 463 19.02 23.71 -17.84
CA SER A 463 19.83 23.79 -19.07
C SER A 463 19.12 24.49 -20.24
N SER A 464 18.37 25.57 -20.01
CA SER A 464 17.89 26.44 -21.10
C SER A 464 17.54 27.84 -20.61
N LEU A 465 18.51 28.58 -20.10
CA LEU A 465 18.54 30.02 -20.33
C LEU A 465 19.45 30.23 -21.55
N PRO A 466 18.94 30.76 -22.68
CA PRO A 466 19.81 31.23 -23.75
C PRO A 466 20.71 32.31 -23.13
N GLN A 467 22.03 32.16 -23.27
CA GLN A 467 22.93 33.28 -23.09
C GLN A 467 22.47 34.40 -24.04
N ALA A 468 21.94 35.47 -23.48
CA ALA A 468 21.77 36.71 -24.22
C ALA A 468 23.17 37.13 -24.70
N LYS A 469 23.38 37.11 -26.01
CA LYS A 469 24.51 37.79 -26.63
C LYS A 469 24.29 39.28 -26.38
N LEU A 470 25.15 39.89 -25.57
CA LEU A 470 25.39 41.33 -25.58
C LEU A 470 26.20 41.70 -26.82
#